data_AF-A0A519RM90-F1
#
_entry.id   AF-A0A519RM90-F1
#
_cell.length_a   1.000
_cell.length_b   1.000
_cell.length_c   1.000
_cell.angle_alpha   90.00
_cell.angle_beta   90.00
_cell.angle_gamma   90.00
#
_symmetry.space_group_name_H-M   'P 1'
#
loop_
_entity.id
_entity.type
_entity.pdbx_description
1 polymer ?
#
loop_
_entity_poly.entity_id
_entity_poly.type
_entity_poly.pdbx_seq_one_letter_code
_entity_poly.pdbx_strand_id
1 'polypeptide(L)'
;MYDLIGDIHGHADELRALLNHLGYRPDAAGVPRHPAGRQVIFLGDYIDRGPKIRETLQLVRGMVEDGAALAILGNHEYNALAFWQPDPEGGY
;
A
#
# COMPACT_ATOMS: atom_id res chain seq x y z
N MET A 1 8.54 4.82 -15.55
CA MET A 1 7.36 4.05 -16.00
C MET A 1 6.66 3.53 -14.77
N TYR A 2 5.33 3.54 -14.76
CA TYR A 2 4.54 3.27 -13.56
C TYR A 2 3.56 2.12 -13.76
N ASP A 3 3.29 1.41 -12.68
CA ASP A 3 2.23 0.43 -12.54
C ASP A 3 1.21 0.92 -11.52
N LEU A 4 -0.05 1.04 -11.92
CA LEU A 4 -1.11 1.54 -11.05
C LEU A 4 -1.81 0.34 -10.40
N ILE A 5 -1.87 0.33 -9.08
CA ILE A 5 -2.55 -0.72 -8.29
C ILE A 5 -3.65 -0.05 -7.48
N GLY A 6 -4.89 -0.48 -7.75
CA GLY A 6 -6.09 -0.05 -7.02
C GLY A 6 -6.25 -0.75 -5.69
N ASP A 7 -7.50 -0.82 -5.24
CA ASP A 7 -7.92 -1.27 -3.90
C ASP A 7 -7.31 -2.63 -3.54
N ILE A 8 -6.71 -2.70 -2.35
CA ILE A 8 -6.03 -3.90 -1.85
C ILE A 8 -6.83 -4.53 -0.71
N HIS A 9 -7.44 -3.70 0.14
CA HIS A 9 -8.34 -4.13 1.21
C HIS A 9 -7.76 -5.30 2.04
N GLY A 10 -6.51 -5.20 2.48
CA GLY A 10 -5.89 -6.21 3.34
C GLY A 10 -5.53 -7.55 2.68
N HIS A 11 -5.50 -7.65 1.35
CA HIS A 11 -5.14 -8.86 0.60
C HIS A 11 -3.64 -8.91 0.25
N ALA A 12 -2.82 -9.05 1.29
CA ALA A 12 -1.36 -8.98 1.15
C ALA A 12 -0.77 -10.10 0.26
N ASP A 13 -1.36 -11.29 0.26
CA ASP A 13 -0.85 -12.42 -0.53
C ASP A 13 -1.10 -12.18 -2.02
N GLU A 14 -2.29 -11.72 -2.37
CA GLU A 14 -2.71 -11.35 -3.71
C GLU A 14 -1.87 -10.18 -4.23
N LEU A 15 -1.61 -9.18 -3.39
CA LEU A 15 -0.70 -8.09 -3.73
C LEU A 15 0.71 -8.60 -4.03
N ARG A 16 1.27 -9.51 -3.22
CA ARG A 16 2.58 -10.12 -3.48
C ARG A 16 2.56 -10.94 -4.78
N ALA A 17 1.51 -11.70 -5.03
CA ALA A 17 1.34 -12.47 -6.26
C ALA A 17 1.30 -11.55 -7.49
N LEU A 18 0.57 -10.43 -7.41
CA LEU A 18 0.50 -9.42 -8.46
C LEU A 18 1.86 -8.77 -8.72
N LEU A 19 2.56 -8.32 -7.68
CA LEU A 19 3.91 -7.75 -7.80
C LEU A 19 4.88 -8.75 -8.45
N ASN A 20 4.82 -10.02 -8.05
CA ASN A 20 5.63 -11.07 -8.65
C ASN A 20 5.28 -11.27 -10.13
N HIS A 21 4.00 -11.27 -10.49
CA HIS A 21 3.53 -11.36 -11.87
C HIS A 21 4.02 -10.19 -12.72
N LEU A 22 4.02 -8.96 -12.16
CA LEU A 22 4.52 -7.74 -12.80
C LEU A 22 6.06 -7.67 -12.88
N GLY A 23 6.78 -8.65 -12.32
CA GLY A 23 8.24 -8.72 -12.40
C GLY A 23 9.00 -8.04 -11.26
N TYR A 24 8.31 -7.58 -10.22
CA TYR A 24 8.95 -7.08 -9.01
C TYR A 24 9.56 -8.25 -8.22
N ARG A 25 10.76 -8.05 -7.70
CA ARG A 25 11.49 -9.06 -6.90
C ARG A 25 12.05 -8.41 -5.64
N PRO A 26 12.11 -9.13 -4.52
CA PRO A 26 12.71 -8.60 -3.30
C PRO A 26 14.17 -8.23 -3.54
N ASP A 27 14.57 -7.05 -3.07
CA ASP A 27 15.95 -6.59 -3.03
C ASP A 27 16.69 -7.20 -1.82
N ALA A 28 17.88 -6.66 -1.49
CA ALA A 28 18.67 -7.14 -0.36
C ALA A 28 17.98 -6.92 1.00
N ALA A 29 17.10 -5.90 1.11
CA ALA A 29 16.31 -5.63 2.30
C ALA A 29 14.95 -6.37 2.31
N GLY A 30 14.62 -7.10 1.24
CA GLY A 30 13.37 -7.82 1.08
C GLY A 30 12.22 -6.98 0.49
N VAL A 31 12.49 -5.76 0.02
CA VAL A 31 11.51 -4.84 -0.58
C VAL A 31 11.33 -5.16 -2.07
N PRO A 32 10.10 -5.34 -2.58
CA PRO A 32 9.89 -5.59 -4.00
C PRO A 32 10.32 -4.42 -4.88
N ARG A 33 11.25 -4.68 -5.81
CA ARG A 33 11.77 -3.73 -6.79
C ARG A 33 11.73 -4.31 -8.19
N HIS A 34 11.38 -3.50 -9.18
CA HIS A 34 11.42 -3.92 -10.57
C HIS A 34 12.82 -3.67 -11.17
N PRO A 35 13.44 -4.65 -11.84
CA PRO A 35 14.83 -4.52 -12.35
C PRO A 35 14.99 -3.40 -13.40
N ALA A 36 13.94 -3.13 -14.18
CA ALA A 36 13.90 -2.01 -15.12
C ALA A 36 13.59 -0.63 -14.49
N GLY A 37 13.55 -0.52 -13.15
CA GLY A 37 13.29 0.74 -12.45
C GLY A 37 11.84 1.26 -12.57
N ARG A 38 10.86 0.36 -12.79
CA ARG A 38 9.43 0.71 -12.70
C ARG A 38 9.04 0.95 -11.24
N GLN A 39 8.14 1.89 -11.01
CA GLN A 39 7.59 2.18 -9.70
C GLN A 39 6.09 1.86 -9.66
N VAL A 40 5.61 1.43 -8.51
CA VAL A 40 4.17 1.28 -8.27
C VAL A 40 3.58 2.63 -7.86
N ILE A 41 2.37 2.95 -8.32
CA ILE A 41 1.52 3.97 -7.72
C ILE A 41 0.32 3.25 -7.11
N PHE A 42 0.28 3.23 -5.78
CA PHE A 42 -0.83 2.70 -5.01
C PHE A 42 -1.93 3.76 -4.88
N LEU A 43 -3.16 3.40 -5.26
CA LEU A 43 -4.28 4.34 -5.40
C LEU A 43 -5.14 4.52 -4.14
N GLY A 44 -4.74 3.94 -3.00
CA GLY A 44 -5.50 3.97 -1.75
C GLY A 44 -6.20 2.64 -1.45
N ASP A 45 -7.03 2.65 -0.41
CA ASP A 45 -7.89 1.53 0.02
C ASP A 45 -7.08 0.26 0.31
N TYR A 46 -6.11 0.43 1.20
CA TYR A 46 -5.24 -0.62 1.73
C TYR A 46 -5.91 -1.44 2.84
N ILE A 47 -6.79 -0.79 3.60
CA ILE A 47 -7.42 -1.35 4.79
C ILE A 47 -8.85 -1.82 4.53
N ASP A 48 -9.48 -2.38 5.58
CA ASP A 48 -10.81 -2.98 5.62
C ASP A 48 -10.97 -4.29 4.85
N ARG A 49 -11.92 -5.12 5.30
CA ARG A 49 -12.41 -6.39 4.71
C ARG A 49 -11.43 -7.58 4.74
N GLY A 50 -10.21 -7.41 4.24
CA GLY A 50 -9.29 -8.54 4.06
C GLY A 50 -8.60 -8.99 5.34
N PRO A 51 -8.01 -10.20 5.31
CA PRO A 51 -7.46 -10.86 6.50
C PRO A 51 -6.07 -10.33 6.93
N LYS A 52 -5.35 -9.61 6.07
CA LYS A 52 -3.92 -9.27 6.23
C LYS A 52 -3.65 -7.76 6.06
N ILE A 53 -4.46 -6.94 6.75
CA ILE A 53 -4.38 -5.47 6.69
C ILE A 53 -3.00 -4.97 7.11
N ARG A 54 -2.44 -5.50 8.21
CA ARG A 54 -1.13 -5.03 8.73
C ARG A 54 -0.01 -5.33 7.75
N GLU A 55 -0.01 -6.52 7.17
CA GLU A 55 0.99 -6.97 6.20
C GLU A 55 0.89 -6.19 4.90
N THR A 56 -0.32 -5.82 4.48
CA THR A 56 -0.58 -4.94 3.34
C THR A 56 0.06 -3.57 3.58
N LEU A 57 -0.24 -2.94 4.73
CA LEU A 57 0.32 -1.64 5.09
C LEU A 57 1.85 -1.69 5.20
N GLN A 58 2.41 -2.72 5.82
CA GLN A 58 3.87 -2.90 5.92
C GLN A 58 4.53 -3.03 4.55
N LEU A 59 3.92 -3.76 3.63
CA LEU A 59 4.43 -3.94 2.27
C LEU A 59 4.39 -2.63 1.48
N VAL A 60 3.23 -1.97 1.44
CA VAL A 60 3.04 -0.68 0.75
C VAL A 60 4.01 0.35 1.32
N ARG A 61 4.07 0.49 2.64
CA ARG A 61 4.97 1.42 3.32
C ARG A 61 6.44 1.14 3.01
N GLY A 62 6.87 -0.11 3.10
CA GLY A 62 8.26 -0.49 2.81
C GLY A 62 8.67 -0.15 1.38
N MET A 63 7.79 -0.37 0.40
CA MET A 63 8.05 0.02 -0.99
C MET A 63 8.12 1.53 -1.18
N VAL A 64 7.30 2.31 -0.46
CA VAL A 64 7.34 3.77 -0.52
C VAL A 64 8.61 4.33 0.13
N GLU A 65 8.97 3.84 1.32
CA GLU A 65 10.17 4.27 2.06
C GLU A 65 11.47 3.94 1.30
N ASP A 66 11.50 2.84 0.53
CA ASP A 66 12.62 2.47 -0.34
C ASP A 66 12.62 3.18 -1.71
N GLY A 67 11.59 3.98 -2.01
CA GLY A 67 11.44 4.68 -3.29
C GLY A 67 11.05 3.76 -4.46
N ALA A 68 10.60 2.54 -4.19
CA ALA A 68 10.04 1.63 -5.20
C ALA A 68 8.57 1.94 -5.54
N ALA A 69 7.89 2.75 -4.72
CA ALA A 69 6.50 3.12 -4.92
C ALA A 69 6.15 4.54 -4.46
N LEU A 70 5.00 5.02 -4.93
CA LEU A 70 4.26 6.16 -4.39
C LEU A 70 2.88 5.66 -3.94
N ALA A 71 2.26 6.37 -2.99
CA ALA A 71 0.96 6.01 -2.45
C ALA A 71 0.12 7.27 -2.20
N ILE A 72 -1.18 7.18 -2.49
CA ILE A 72 -2.17 8.17 -2.08
C ILE A 72 -3.10 7.60 -1.00
N LEU A 73 -3.88 8.49 -0.38
CA LEU A 73 -4.85 8.12 0.65
C LEU A 73 -6.18 7.73 -0.01
N GLY A 74 -6.72 6.56 0.34
CA GLY A 74 -8.08 6.17 -0.01
C GLY A 74 -9.11 6.67 1.00
N ASN A 75 -10.40 6.53 0.68
CA ASN A 75 -11.46 6.91 1.62
C ASN A 75 -11.49 6.00 2.85
N HIS A 76 -11.07 4.74 2.72
CA HIS A 76 -11.00 3.83 3.86
C HIS A 76 -9.96 4.29 4.89
N GLU A 77 -8.75 4.65 4.43
CA GLU A 77 -7.74 5.21 5.32
C GLU A 77 -8.18 6.56 5.92
N TYR A 78 -8.78 7.44 5.11
CA TYR A 78 -9.29 8.72 5.58
C TYR A 78 -10.32 8.55 6.71
N ASN A 79 -11.32 7.69 6.51
CA ASN A 79 -12.35 7.43 7.51
C ASN A 79 -11.76 6.81 8.79
N ALA A 80 -10.79 5.90 8.68
CA ALA A 80 -10.13 5.33 9.85
C ALA A 80 -9.33 6.38 10.63
N LEU A 81 -8.62 7.27 9.93
CA LEU A 81 -7.91 8.38 10.57
C LEU A 81 -8.88 9.35 11.25
N ALA A 82 -9.96 9.76 10.58
CA ALA A 82 -10.97 10.64 11.15
C ALA A 82 -11.65 10.03 12.39
N PHE A 83 -11.93 8.73 12.36
CA PHE A 83 -12.49 8.03 13.52
C PHE A 83 -11.54 8.02 14.73
N TRP A 84 -10.24 7.84 14.49
CA TRP A 84 -9.23 7.74 15.55
C TRP A 84 -8.67 9.08 16.01
N GLN A 85 -8.74 10.12 15.17
CA GLN A 85 -8.17 11.43 15.44
C GLN A 85 -9.27 12.38 15.92
N PRO A 86 -9.38 12.64 17.22
CA PRO A 86 -10.41 13.54 17.75
C PRO A 86 -10.18 14.97 17.23
N ASP A 87 -11.28 15.64 16.87
CA ASP A 87 -11.28 17.06 16.55
C ASP A 87 -10.98 17.90 17.82
N PRO A 88 -9.90 18.69 17.85
CA PRO A 88 -9.57 19.57 18.97
C PRO A 88 -10.68 20.58 19.33
N GLU A 89 -11.52 20.97 18.37
CA GLU A 89 -12.61 21.93 18.57
C GLU A 89 -13.94 21.27 18.98
N GLY A 90 -13.98 19.94 19.03
CA GLY A 90 -15.18 19.17 19.35
C GLY A 90 -16.09 19.01 18.14
N GLY A 91 -16.18 17.77 17.65
CA GLY A 91 -16.88 17.40 16.43
C GLY A 91 -16.55 15.95 16.07
N TYR A 92 -17.21 15.42 15.04
CA TYR A 92 -16.81 14.18 14.37
C TYR A 92 -15.92 14.50 13.16
#